data_AF-A0A1F8U8M5-F1
#
_entry.id   AF-A0A1F8U8M5-F1
#
_cell.length_a   1.000
_cell.length_b   1.000
_cell.length_c   1.000
_cell.angle_alpha   90.00
_cell.angle_beta   90.00
_cell.angle_gamma   90.00
#
_symmetry.space_group_name_H-M   'P 1'
#
loop_
_entity.id
_entity.type
_entity.pdbx_description
1 polymer ?
#
loop_
_entity_poly.entity_id
_entity_poly.type
_entity_poly.pdbx_seq_one_letter_code
_entity_poly.pdbx_strand_id
1 'polypeptide(L)'
;MTNLICSLQAKRQQITELLAQEDYPTDDFTLYWQEFDQLLRQLCENPQQTPDLQSILADNLQWVSLITEQVTSERSTVAVRMLQLRKGKKAHQSYGDNN
;
A
#
# COMPACT_ATOMS: atom_id res chain seq x y z
N MET A 1 6.78 -20.40 14.98
CA MET A 1 7.58 -19.24 14.51
C MET A 1 7.76 -19.28 13.00
N THR A 2 8.32 -20.35 12.44
CA THR A 2 8.52 -20.52 10.98
C THR A 2 7.24 -20.34 10.16
N ASN A 3 6.11 -20.92 10.59
CA ASN A 3 4.83 -20.74 9.88
C ASN A 3 4.34 -19.29 9.83
N LEU A 4 4.58 -18.51 10.90
CA LEU A 4 4.18 -17.10 10.94
C LEU A 4 5.03 -16.27 10.00
N ILE A 5 6.34 -16.50 9.97
CA ILE A 5 7.29 -15.84 9.06
C ILE A 5 6.93 -16.17 7.60
N CYS A 6 6.66 -17.43 7.27
CA CYS A 6 6.23 -17.83 5.94
C CYS A 6 4.91 -17.18 5.54
N SER A 7 3.93 -17.09 6.46
CA SER A 7 2.65 -16.44 6.20
C SER A 7 2.83 -14.94 5.96
N LEU A 8 3.68 -14.27 6.75
CA LEU A 8 4.01 -12.86 6.59
C LEU A 8 4.69 -12.59 5.23
N GLN A 9 5.65 -13.44 4.85
CA GLN A 9 6.34 -13.33 3.57
C GLN A 9 5.40 -13.59 2.39
N ALA A 10 4.51 -14.58 2.50
CA ALA A 10 3.47 -14.83 1.50
C ALA A 10 2.52 -13.63 1.36
N LYS A 11 2.13 -13.00 2.47
CA LYS A 11 1.32 -11.78 2.42
C LYS A 11 2.04 -10.59 1.78
N ARG A 12 3.33 -10.40 2.06
CA ARG A 12 4.14 -9.39 1.35
C ARG A 12 4.11 -9.61 -0.15
N GLN A 13 4.31 -10.85 -0.58
CA GLN A 13 4.29 -11.20 -2.00
C GLN A 13 2.93 -10.90 -2.63
N GLN A 14 1.83 -11.28 -1.98
CA GLN A 14 0.46 -10.97 -2.47
C GLN A 14 0.21 -9.47 -2.59
N ILE A 15 0.67 -8.67 -1.62
CA ILE A 15 0.56 -7.21 -1.67
C ILE A 15 1.40 -6.64 -2.82
N THR A 16 2.63 -7.11 -3.01
CA THR A 16 3.50 -6.66 -4.11
C THR A 16 2.93 -7.03 -5.47
N GLU A 17 2.35 -8.22 -5.62
CA GLU A 17 1.67 -8.65 -6.85
C GLU A 17 0.41 -7.83 -7.14
N LEU A 18 -0.35 -7.47 -6.10
CA LEU A 18 -1.52 -6.61 -6.24
C LEU A 18 -1.12 -5.21 -6.71
N LEU A 19 -0.12 -4.61 -6.06
CA LEU A 19 0.38 -3.27 -6.40
C LEU A 19 1.11 -3.19 -7.75
N ALA A 20 1.48 -4.33 -8.35
CA ALA A 20 2.05 -4.36 -9.69
C ALA A 20 0.98 -4.21 -10.79
N GLN A 21 -0.30 -4.28 -10.45
CA GLN A 21 -1.41 -4.07 -11.39
C GLN A 21 -1.72 -2.58 -11.51
N GLU A 22 -1.93 -2.08 -12.73
CA GLU A 22 -2.18 -0.63 -12.95
C GLU A 22 -3.48 -0.14 -12.28
N ASP A 23 -4.53 -0.98 -12.23
CA ASP A 23 -5.84 -0.67 -11.66
C ASP A 23 -6.24 -1.72 -10.60
N TYR A 24 -5.45 -1.83 -9.54
CA TYR A 24 -5.75 -2.79 -8.47
C TYR A 24 -6.97 -2.37 -7.63
N PRO A 25 -7.80 -3.32 -7.17
CA PRO A 25 -8.87 -3.03 -6.23
C PRO A 25 -8.33 -2.57 -4.88
N THR A 26 -8.72 -1.36 -4.45
CA THR A 26 -8.29 -0.80 -3.16
C THR A 26 -8.85 -1.55 -1.95
N ASP A 27 -9.99 -2.22 -2.13
CA ASP A 27 -10.61 -3.05 -1.09
C ASP A 27 -9.76 -4.29 -0.81
N ASP A 28 -9.25 -4.93 -1.87
CA ASP A 28 -8.32 -6.07 -1.77
C ASP A 28 -6.99 -5.65 -1.13
N PHE A 29 -6.47 -4.47 -1.50
CA PHE A 29 -5.26 -3.93 -0.87
C PHE A 29 -5.49 -3.69 0.63
N THR A 30 -6.63 -3.09 0.99
CA THR A 30 -6.99 -2.83 2.39
C THR A 30 -7.08 -4.12 3.18
N LEU A 31 -7.72 -5.15 2.63
CA LEU A 31 -7.84 -6.47 3.26
C LEU A 31 -6.45 -7.09 3.48
N TYR A 32 -5.63 -7.17 2.43
CA TYR A 32 -4.30 -7.77 2.54
C TYR A 32 -3.39 -7.01 3.49
N TRP A 33 -3.49 -5.68 3.53
CA TRP A 33 -2.73 -4.85 4.45
C TRP A 33 -3.11 -5.10 5.91
N GLN A 34 -4.41 -5.24 6.20
CA GLN A 34 -4.89 -5.56 7.54
C GLN A 34 -4.44 -6.96 7.99
N GLU A 35 -4.51 -7.95 7.10
CA GLU A 35 -4.03 -9.30 7.38
C GLU A 35 -2.52 -9.32 7.61
N PHE A 36 -1.74 -8.55 6.84
CA PHE A 36 -0.30 -8.37 7.07
C PHE A 36 0.00 -7.72 8.42
N ASP A 37 -0.71 -6.63 8.79
CA ASP A 37 -0.53 -5.97 10.10
C ASP A 37 -0.79 -6.92 11.26
N GLN A 38 -1.84 -7.76 11.16
CA GLN A 38 -2.13 -8.77 12.17
C GLN A 38 -1.00 -9.79 12.32
N LEU A 39 -0.47 -10.31 11.21
CA LEU A 39 0.66 -11.25 11.23
C LEU A 39 1.93 -10.60 11.81
N LEU A 40 2.18 -9.33 11.46
CA LEU A 40 3.34 -8.59 11.96
C LEU A 40 3.25 -8.34 13.47
N ARG A 41 2.07 -7.96 13.98
CA ARG A 41 1.84 -7.78 15.43
C ARG A 41 2.09 -9.06 16.20
N GLN A 42 1.55 -10.19 15.73
CA GLN A 42 1.81 -11.51 16.32
C GLN A 42 3.31 -11.84 16.35
N LEU A 43 4.06 -11.42 15.32
CA LEU A 43 5.49 -11.63 15.23
C LEU A 43 6.25 -10.74 16.24
N CYS A 44 5.83 -9.49 16.42
CA CYS A 44 6.38 -8.55 17.40
C CYS A 44 6.11 -8.95 18.86
N GLU A 45 4.95 -9.55 19.14
CA GLU A 45 4.57 -10.03 20.48
C GLU A 45 5.37 -11.26 20.93
N ASN A 46 6.22 -11.81 20.07
CA ASN A 46 7.03 -12.96 20.40
C ASN A 46 8.04 -12.62 21.52
N PRO A 47 7.96 -13.30 22.68
CA PRO A 47 8.82 -13.02 23.83
C PRO A 47 10.28 -13.41 23.58
N GLN A 48 10.56 -14.22 22.56
CA GLN A 48 11.92 -14.64 22.19
C GLN A 48 12.47 -13.73 21.10
N GLN A 49 13.13 -12.65 21.51
CA GLN A 49 13.81 -11.68 20.65
C GLN A 49 15.18 -12.20 20.19
N THR A 50 15.18 -13.16 19.26
CA THR A 50 16.42 -13.67 18.66
C THR A 50 17.01 -12.67 17.66
N PRO A 51 18.33 -12.69 17.39
CA PRO A 51 18.94 -11.87 16.34
C PRO A 51 18.28 -12.05 14.96
N ASP A 52 17.91 -13.29 14.62
CA ASP A 52 17.19 -13.59 13.38
C ASP A 52 15.84 -12.89 13.31
N LEU A 53 15.09 -12.85 14.42
CA LEU A 53 13.82 -12.14 14.50
C LEU A 53 14.01 -10.63 14.31
N GLN A 54 15.07 -10.05 14.88
CA GLN A 54 15.38 -8.63 14.71
C GLN A 54 15.68 -8.30 13.24
N SER A 55 16.45 -9.15 12.56
CA SER A 55 16.71 -8.99 11.13
C SER A 55 15.42 -9.02 10.32
N ILE A 56 14.55 -10.00 10.60
CA ILE A 56 13.26 -10.12 9.91
C ILE A 56 12.39 -8.88 10.14
N LEU A 57 12.33 -8.35 11.37
CA LEU A 57 11.56 -7.16 11.68
C LEU A 57 12.13 -5.91 10.99
N ALA A 58 13.45 -5.77 10.91
CA ALA A 58 14.11 -4.69 10.17
C ALA A 58 13.78 -4.73 8.68
N ASP A 59 13.84 -5.93 8.07
CA ASP A 59 13.48 -6.12 6.65
C ASP A 59 12.01 -5.76 6.38
N ASN A 60 11.11 -6.09 7.32
CA ASN A 60 9.69 -5.73 7.22
C ASN A 60 9.49 -4.22 7.36
N LEU A 61 10.22 -3.55 8.25
CA LEU A 61 10.14 -2.09 8.41
C LEU A 61 10.58 -1.36 7.12
N GLN A 62 11.68 -1.80 6.52
CA GLN A 62 12.15 -1.25 5.26
C GLN A 62 11.11 -1.45 4.15
N TRP A 63 10.51 -2.64 4.07
CA TRP A 63 9.49 -2.92 3.07
C TRP A 63 8.21 -2.10 3.27
N VAL A 64 7.71 -1.96 4.50
CA VAL A 64 6.55 -1.11 4.80
C VAL A 64 6.79 0.34 4.38
N SER A 65 8.02 0.84 4.59
CA SER A 65 8.40 2.19 4.16
C SER A 65 8.28 2.35 2.64
N LEU A 66 8.77 1.37 1.87
CA LEU A 66 8.68 1.38 0.40
C LEU A 66 7.23 1.35 -0.09
N ILE A 67 6.39 0.47 0.47
CA ILE A 67 4.97 0.40 0.09
C ILE A 67 4.24 1.70 0.43
N THR A 68 4.54 2.28 1.59
CA THR A 68 3.93 3.56 2.01
C THR A 68 4.30 4.69 1.06
N GLU A 69 5.55 4.75 0.62
CA GLU A 69 6.02 5.72 -0.37
C GLU A 69 5.29 5.56 -1.71
N GLN A 70 5.19 4.32 -2.21
CA GLN A 70 4.48 4.01 -3.45
C GLN A 70 3.01 4.48 -3.38
N VAL A 71 2.25 4.02 -2.38
CA VAL A 71 0.83 4.36 -2.23
C VAL A 71 0.64 5.87 -2.03
N THR A 72 1.56 6.55 -1.35
CA THR A 72 1.54 8.01 -1.18
C THR A 72 1.75 8.74 -2.50
N SER A 73 2.66 8.24 -3.34
CA SER A 73 2.92 8.78 -4.69
C SER A 73 1.70 8.59 -5.60
N GLU A 74 1.09 7.40 -5.58
CA GLU A 74 -0.13 7.09 -6.34
C GLU A 74 -1.28 8.03 -5.95
N ARG A 75 -1.53 8.20 -4.64
CA ARG A 75 -2.53 9.14 -4.12
C ARG A 75 -2.29 10.57 -4.62
N SER A 76 -1.03 11.01 -4.62
CA SER A 76 -0.66 12.36 -5.07
C SER A 76 -0.92 12.53 -6.58
N THR A 77 -0.63 11.51 -7.37
CA THR A 77 -0.92 11.47 -8.81
C THR A 77 -2.42 11.56 -9.09
N VAL A 78 -3.24 10.80 -8.35
CA VAL A 78 -4.70 10.86 -8.45
C VAL A 78 -5.23 12.26 -8.12
N ALA A 79 -4.72 12.89 -7.06
CA ALA A 79 -5.12 14.24 -6.68
C ALA A 79 -4.82 15.28 -7.79
N VAL A 80 -3.64 15.20 -8.41
CA VAL A 80 -3.27 16.07 -9.55
C VAL A 80 -4.22 15.86 -10.73
N ARG A 81 -4.51 14.61 -11.10
CA ARG A 81 -5.45 14.28 -12.19
C ARG A 81 -6.86 14.80 -11.90
N MET A 82 -7.35 14.66 -10.66
CA MET A 82 -8.65 15.22 -10.26
C MET A 82 -8.72 16.74 -10.39
N LEU A 83 -7.64 17.45 -10.01
CA LEU A 83 -7.56 18.91 -10.19
C LEU A 83 -7.59 19.32 -11.66
N GLN A 84 -6.89 18.59 -12.53
CA GLN A 84 -6.93 18.82 -13.98
C GLN A 84 -8.33 18.59 -14.56
N LEU A 85 -9.01 17.52 -14.18
CA LEU A 85 -10.40 17.26 -14.59
C LEU A 85 -11.35 18.38 -14.16
N ARG A 86 -11.21 18.89 -12.92
CA ARG A 86 -12.01 20.04 -12.43
C ARG A 86 -11.74 21.30 -13.24
N LYS A 87 -10.47 21.59 -13.59
CA LYS A 87 -10.11 22.73 -14.45
C LYS A 87 -10.67 22.57 -15.87
N GLY A 88 -10.57 21.38 -16.46
CA GLY A 88 -11.10 21.07 -17.78
C GLY A 88 -12.63 21.23 -17.87
N LYS A 89 -13.36 20.78 -16.84
CA LYS A 89 -14.81 20.99 -16.73
C LYS A 89 -15.20 22.47 -16.66
N LYS A 90 -14.47 23.27 -15.88
CA LYS A 90 -14.71 24.74 -15.82
C LYS A 90 -14.45 25.41 -17.17
N ALA A 91 -13.38 25.02 -17.88
CA ALA A 91 -13.10 25.56 -19.21
C ALA A 91 -14.22 25.23 -20.20
N HIS A 92 -14.71 23.98 -20.24
CA HIS A 92 -15.80 23.58 -21.15
C HIS A 92 -17.13 24.29 -20.84
N GLN A 93 -17.44 24.55 -19.56
CA GLN A 93 -18.65 25.30 -19.18
C GLN A 93 -18.57 26.77 -19.63
N SER A 94 -17.42 27.43 -19.48
CA SER A 94 -17.26 28.83 -19.94
C SER A 94 -17.31 29.01 -21.47
N TYR A 95 -17.03 27.97 -22.26
CA TYR A 95 -17.24 28.02 -23.71
C TYR A 95 -18.70 27.78 -24.13
N GLY A 96 -19.53 27.15 -23.30
CA GLY A 96 -20.94 26.88 -23.58
C GLY A 96 -21.88 28.07 -23.30
N ASP A 97 -21.55 28.92 -22.33
CA ASP A 97 -22.36 30.09 -21.95
C ASP A 97 -22.12 31.33 -22.84
N ASN A 98 -21.18 31.25 -23.79
CA ASN A 98 -20.79 32.37 -24.66
C ASN A 98 -21.25 32.23 -26.13
N ASN A 99 -22.22 31.35 -26.43
CA ASN A 99 -22.83 31.21 -27.76
C ASN A 99 -24.34 31.46 -27.74
#